data_AF-A0A7W5TLZ2-F1
#
_entry.id   AF-A0A7W5TLZ2-F1
#
_cell.length_a   1.000
_cell.length_b   1.000
_cell.length_c   1.000
_cell.angle_alpha   90.00
_cell.angle_beta   90.00
_cell.angle_gamma   90.00
#
_symmetry.space_group_name_H-M   'P 1'
#
loop_
_entity.id
_entity.type
_entity.pdbx_description
1 polymer ?
#
loop_
_entity_poly.entity_id
_entity_poly.type
_entity_poly.pdbx_seq_one_letter_code
_entity_poly.pdbx_strand_id
1 'polypeptide(L)'
;MRFFTKLSGSLAAMTVLAGCGHQLERPRPQPPAPFAYLNLTSCRAYRNNIVECQLEYGTDFGRQPLGPVQERGLTSAGEGERYQVESCYAVDRLQRELPNFVCRISVRISGTDAGSVLVKGGTAVRLARILGDGEQLHYRWTPDKWSRLRD
;
A
#
# COMPACT_ATOMS: atom_id res chain seq x y z
N MET A 1 47.45 -19.52 -72.33
CA MET A 1 46.16 -18.80 -72.25
C MET A 1 45.05 -19.77 -71.86
N ARG A 2 44.60 -19.75 -70.59
CA ARG A 2 43.23 -20.06 -70.15
C ARG A 2 43.01 -19.34 -68.81
N PHE A 3 41.99 -18.48 -68.78
CA PHE A 3 41.54 -17.72 -67.61
C PHE A 3 40.81 -18.64 -66.62
N PHE A 4 40.76 -18.31 -65.33
CA PHE A 4 39.51 -18.19 -64.55
C PHE A 4 39.79 -17.64 -63.15
N THR A 5 39.30 -16.43 -62.94
CA THR A 5 39.06 -15.75 -61.66
C THR A 5 37.98 -16.47 -60.84
N LYS A 6 38.12 -16.47 -59.50
CA LYS A 6 37.04 -16.11 -58.55
C LYS A 6 37.57 -16.03 -57.11
N LEU A 7 37.69 -14.80 -56.61
CA LEU A 7 37.51 -14.49 -55.20
C LEU A 7 36.05 -14.75 -54.82
N SER A 8 35.80 -15.36 -53.67
CA SER A 8 34.69 -15.00 -52.79
C SER A 8 34.86 -15.70 -51.44
N GLY A 9 35.20 -14.91 -50.42
CA GLY A 9 35.23 -15.37 -49.03
C GLY A 9 33.82 -15.70 -48.55
N SER A 10 33.73 -16.77 -47.76
CA SER A 10 32.47 -17.17 -47.12
C SER A 10 32.43 -16.57 -45.72
N LEU A 11 31.54 -15.61 -45.54
CA LEU A 11 31.19 -14.97 -44.27
C LEU A 11 30.69 -16.03 -43.28
N ALA A 12 31.35 -16.10 -42.12
CA ALA A 12 30.83 -16.81 -40.96
C ALA A 12 29.61 -16.05 -40.41
N ALA A 13 28.41 -16.54 -40.71
CA ALA A 13 27.19 -16.06 -40.09
C ALA A 13 27.08 -16.67 -38.68
N MET A 14 27.57 -15.95 -37.66
CA MET A 14 27.20 -16.24 -36.28
C MET A 14 25.76 -15.82 -36.06
N THR A 15 24.85 -16.78 -36.06
CA THR A 15 23.47 -16.62 -35.63
C THR A 15 23.46 -16.35 -34.12
N VAL A 16 23.31 -15.08 -33.75
CA VAL A 16 23.03 -14.69 -32.37
C VAL A 16 21.63 -15.19 -32.04
N LEU A 17 21.54 -16.24 -31.21
CA LEU A 17 20.30 -16.67 -30.58
C LEU A 17 19.82 -15.55 -29.67
N ALA A 18 18.94 -14.68 -30.18
CA ALA A 18 18.18 -13.76 -29.36
C ALA A 18 17.18 -14.57 -28.53
N GLY A 19 17.61 -14.99 -27.33
CA GLY A 19 16.72 -15.55 -26.34
C GLY A 19 15.70 -14.49 -25.93
N CYS A 20 14.41 -14.77 -26.11
CA CYS A 20 13.32 -14.00 -25.53
C CYS A 20 13.43 -14.09 -24.01
N GLY A 21 14.23 -13.21 -23.41
CA GLY A 21 14.20 -12.95 -21.99
C GLY A 21 12.86 -12.30 -21.67
N HIS A 22 11.83 -13.11 -21.42
CA HIS A 22 10.68 -12.65 -20.66
C HIS A 22 11.24 -12.15 -19.35
N GLN A 23 11.18 -10.82 -19.17
CA GLN A 23 11.55 -10.15 -17.94
C GLN A 23 10.60 -10.72 -16.88
N LEU A 24 11.06 -11.74 -16.16
CA LEU A 24 10.35 -12.27 -15.00
C LEU A 24 10.33 -11.12 -14.00
N GLU A 25 9.24 -10.37 -14.02
CA GLU A 25 8.96 -9.32 -13.07
C GLU A 25 9.05 -9.95 -11.69
N ARG A 26 10.17 -9.69 -11.00
CA ARG A 26 10.47 -10.33 -9.72
C ARG A 26 9.31 -10.01 -8.78
N PRO A 27 8.59 -11.02 -8.24
CA PRO A 27 7.48 -10.76 -7.35
C PRO A 27 7.93 -9.85 -6.21
N ARG A 28 7.26 -8.71 -6.07
CA ARG A 28 7.60 -7.73 -5.05
C ARG A 28 7.51 -8.39 -3.67
N PRO A 29 8.47 -8.15 -2.75
CA PRO A 29 8.35 -8.57 -1.37
C PRO A 29 7.09 -7.95 -0.77
N GLN A 30 6.17 -8.78 -0.28
CA GLN A 30 4.99 -8.29 0.42
C GLN A 30 5.41 -7.72 1.78
N PRO A 31 4.72 -6.68 2.28
CA PRO A 31 4.92 -6.22 3.64
C PRO A 31 4.72 -7.38 4.64
N PRO A 32 5.37 -7.37 5.80
CA PRO A 32 5.10 -8.38 6.82
C PRO A 32 3.65 -8.25 7.32
N ALA A 33 3.10 -9.35 7.83
CA ALA A 33 1.85 -9.30 8.56
C ALA A 33 1.98 -8.36 9.79
N PRO A 34 0.93 -7.60 10.16
CA PRO A 34 -0.41 -7.59 9.55
C PRO A 34 -0.55 -6.64 8.34
N PHE A 35 0.51 -5.92 7.95
CA PHE A 35 0.45 -4.87 6.92
C PHE A 35 0.18 -5.42 5.52
N ALA A 36 0.60 -6.65 5.21
CA ALA A 36 0.26 -7.35 3.95
C ALA A 36 -1.24 -7.31 3.63
N TYR A 37 -2.07 -7.34 4.68
CA TYR A 37 -3.52 -7.42 4.60
C TYR A 37 -4.20 -6.04 4.66
N LEU A 38 -3.44 -4.97 4.91
CA LEU A 38 -3.96 -3.60 5.01
C LEU A 38 -3.82 -2.87 3.69
N ASN A 39 -4.93 -2.31 3.20
CA ASN A 39 -4.95 -1.58 1.94
C ASN A 39 -5.83 -0.33 2.05
N LEU A 40 -5.47 0.72 1.31
CA LEU A 40 -6.35 1.84 1.02
C LEU A 40 -7.01 1.60 -0.34
N THR A 41 -8.33 1.59 -0.34
CA THR A 41 -9.18 1.35 -1.51
C THR A 41 -10.14 2.52 -1.70
N SER A 42 -10.88 2.53 -2.81
CA SER A 42 -11.99 3.46 -3.04
C SER A 42 -11.59 4.94 -2.87
N CYS A 43 -10.36 5.28 -3.25
CA CYS A 43 -9.83 6.62 -3.08
C CYS A 43 -10.54 7.62 -3.99
N ARG A 44 -11.05 8.70 -3.40
CA ARG A 44 -11.70 9.80 -4.09
C ARG A 44 -10.94 11.10 -3.82
N ALA A 45 -10.52 11.75 -4.89
CA ALA A 45 -9.95 13.08 -4.82
C ALA A 45 -11.06 14.14 -4.79
N TYR A 46 -10.94 15.10 -3.88
CA TYR A 46 -11.82 16.25 -3.75
C TYR A 46 -11.09 17.53 -4.16
N ARG A 47 -11.85 18.63 -4.27
CA ARG A 47 -11.27 19.98 -4.44
C ARG A 47 -10.30 20.26 -3.27
N ASN A 48 -9.24 21.02 -3.53
CA ASN A 48 -8.18 21.39 -2.58
C ASN A 48 -7.19 20.27 -2.21
N ASN A 49 -6.94 19.31 -3.12
CA ASN A 49 -5.94 18.24 -2.94
C ASN A 49 -6.18 17.36 -1.69
N ILE A 50 -7.45 17.23 -1.30
CA ILE A 50 -7.87 16.31 -0.24
C ILE A 50 -8.23 14.98 -0.91
N VAL A 51 -7.62 13.90 -0.44
CA VAL A 51 -7.96 12.55 -0.89
C VAL A 51 -8.56 11.81 0.30
N GLU A 52 -9.73 11.22 0.10
CA GLU A 52 -10.35 10.30 1.04
C GLU A 52 -10.26 8.89 0.48
N CYS A 53 -9.72 7.96 1.26
CA CYS A 53 -9.68 6.54 0.93
C CYS A 53 -10.39 5.74 2.01
N GLN A 54 -10.85 4.55 1.65
CA GLN A 54 -11.34 3.56 2.60
C GLN A 54 -10.18 2.65 3.03
N LEU A 55 -9.88 2.60 4.33
CA LEU A 55 -8.94 1.63 4.89
C LEU A 55 -9.65 0.29 5.09
N GLU A 56 -9.04 -0.78 4.60
CA GLU A 56 -9.56 -2.15 4.70
C GLU A 56 -8.49 -3.10 5.22
N TYR A 57 -8.94 -4.09 6.01
CA TYR A 57 -8.16 -5.26 6.38
C TYR A 57 -8.72 -6.48 5.65
N GLY A 58 -7.94 -7.11 4.78
CA GLY A 58 -8.40 -8.19 3.91
C GLY A 58 -7.44 -9.37 3.91
N THR A 59 -7.98 -10.55 4.21
CA THR A 59 -7.31 -11.85 4.09
C THR A 59 -8.04 -12.70 3.05
N ASP A 60 -7.54 -13.91 2.79
CA ASP A 60 -8.22 -14.88 1.92
C ASP A 60 -9.64 -15.25 2.42
N PHE A 61 -9.92 -15.03 3.71
CA PHE A 61 -11.19 -15.35 4.35
C PHE A 61 -12.22 -14.21 4.32
N GLY A 62 -11.85 -13.03 3.82
CA GLY A 62 -12.76 -11.90 3.72
C GLY A 62 -12.09 -10.55 3.91
N ARG A 63 -12.87 -9.49 3.64
CA ARG A 63 -12.45 -8.10 3.79
C ARG A 63 -13.32 -7.39 4.80
N GLN A 64 -12.66 -6.66 5.69
CA GLN A 64 -13.30 -5.86 6.72
C GLN A 64 -12.95 -4.38 6.52
N PRO A 65 -13.95 -3.50 6.29
CA PRO A 65 -13.72 -2.07 6.25
C PRO A 65 -13.36 -1.56 7.65
N LEU A 66 -12.20 -0.90 7.76
CA LEU A 66 -11.76 -0.23 8.98
C LEU A 66 -12.26 1.22 9.03
N GLY A 67 -12.57 1.85 7.90
CA GLY A 67 -13.18 3.19 7.85
C GLY A 67 -12.42 4.16 6.95
N PRO A 68 -12.92 5.40 6.81
CA PRO A 68 -12.31 6.40 5.96
C PRO A 68 -11.01 6.93 6.56
N VAL A 69 -10.09 7.33 5.67
CA VAL A 69 -8.83 8.01 5.95
C VAL A 69 -8.73 9.17 4.98
N GLN A 70 -8.54 10.38 5.50
CA GLN A 70 -8.38 11.59 4.71
C GLN A 70 -6.97 12.13 4.86
N GLU A 71 -6.34 12.49 3.76
CA GLU A 71 -5.00 13.08 3.75
C GLU A 71 -4.91 14.20 2.71
N ARG A 72 -4.08 15.21 2.98
CA ARG A 72 -3.82 16.29 2.04
C ARG A 72 -2.52 16.04 1.30
N GLY A 73 -2.52 16.26 0.00
CA GLY A 73 -1.29 16.19 -0.79
C GLY A 73 -0.77 14.77 -1.01
N LEU A 74 -1.60 13.75 -0.76
CA LEU A 74 -1.41 12.45 -1.43
C LEU A 74 -1.34 12.74 -2.92
N THR A 75 -0.19 12.45 -3.53
CA THR A 75 -0.08 12.46 -4.98
C THR A 75 -1.07 11.42 -5.47
N SER A 76 -2.20 11.89 -6.01
CA SER A 76 -3.21 11.03 -6.61
C SER A 76 -2.51 10.17 -7.65
N ALA A 77 -2.15 8.95 -7.29
CA ALA A 77 -2.19 7.88 -8.26
C ALA A 77 -3.64 7.95 -8.79
N GLY A 78 -3.82 7.95 -10.11
CA GLY A 78 -5.06 8.30 -10.80
C GLY A 78 -6.35 7.70 -10.21
N GLU A 79 -7.49 8.22 -10.65
CA GLU A 79 -8.81 7.81 -10.17
C GLU A 79 -8.94 6.26 -10.10
N GLY A 80 -9.14 5.70 -8.89
CA GLY A 80 -9.26 4.25 -8.67
C GLY A 80 -7.99 3.51 -8.24
N GLU A 81 -6.87 4.21 -8.03
CA GLU A 81 -5.64 3.59 -7.52
C GLU A 81 -5.78 3.07 -6.09
N ARG A 82 -5.11 1.94 -5.85
CA ARG A 82 -5.11 1.24 -4.56
C ARG A 82 -3.74 1.39 -3.94
N TYR A 83 -3.68 1.77 -2.68
CA TYR A 83 -2.41 1.85 -1.96
C TYR A 83 -2.24 0.65 -1.03
N GLN A 84 -1.03 0.13 -0.98
CA GLN A 84 -0.61 -0.89 -0.01
C GLN A 84 -0.08 -0.17 1.23
N VAL A 85 -0.51 -0.62 2.41
CA VAL A 85 0.10 -0.16 3.67
C VAL A 85 1.38 -0.96 3.90
N GLU A 86 2.49 -0.26 4.13
CA GLU A 86 3.82 -0.85 4.35
C GLU A 86 4.12 -1.01 5.83
N SER A 87 3.77 0.01 6.62
CA SER A 87 4.01 0.07 8.06
C SER A 87 3.11 1.13 8.69
N CYS A 88 2.84 1.01 9.98
CA CYS A 88 2.18 2.05 10.76
C CYS A 88 2.89 2.21 12.11
N TYR A 89 3.02 3.44 12.58
CA TYR A 89 3.54 3.74 13.90
C TYR A 89 2.60 4.69 14.65
N ALA A 90 2.50 4.50 15.95
CA ALA A 90 1.73 5.37 16.82
C ALA A 90 2.41 6.74 16.91
N VAL A 91 1.62 7.80 16.88
CA VAL A 91 2.09 9.18 17.08
C VAL A 91 1.52 9.76 18.37
N ASP A 92 2.29 10.66 18.97
CA ASP A 92 1.95 11.30 20.24
C ASP A 92 0.57 11.96 20.20
N ARG A 93 -0.15 11.74 21.29
CA ARG A 93 -1.57 12.04 21.41
C ARG A 93 -1.77 13.30 22.23
N LEU A 94 -2.54 14.28 21.73
CA LEU A 94 -3.09 15.33 22.60
C LEU A 94 -4.12 14.74 23.58
N GLN A 95 -4.88 13.73 23.14
CA GLN A 95 -5.86 13.01 23.95
C GLN A 95 -5.46 11.54 24.01
N ARG A 96 -4.87 11.11 25.14
CA ARG A 96 -4.23 9.80 25.29
C ARG A 96 -5.13 8.60 24.96
N GLU A 97 -6.45 8.76 25.08
CA GLU A 97 -7.42 7.66 24.98
C GLU A 97 -7.72 7.25 23.53
N LEU A 98 -7.50 8.12 22.54
CA LEU A 98 -7.76 7.83 21.13
C LEU A 98 -6.44 7.68 20.35
N PRO A 99 -6.23 6.54 19.67
CA PRO A 99 -4.97 6.30 18.98
C PRO A 99 -4.92 7.12 17.69
N ASN A 100 -3.71 7.55 17.34
CA ASN A 100 -3.40 8.12 16.04
C ASN A 100 -2.23 7.31 15.47
N PHE A 101 -2.34 6.90 14.21
CA PHE A 101 -1.28 6.20 13.51
C PHE A 101 -0.86 6.98 12.28
N VAL A 102 0.43 7.05 12.03
CA VAL A 102 0.94 7.42 10.71
C VAL A 102 1.31 6.13 10.00
N CYS A 103 0.68 5.89 8.85
CA CYS A 103 0.92 4.70 8.03
C CYS A 103 1.65 5.09 6.75
N ARG A 104 2.80 4.46 6.50
CA ARG A 104 3.50 4.59 5.21
C ARG A 104 2.81 3.73 4.17
N ILE A 105 2.71 4.26 2.96
CA ILE A 105 1.98 3.64 1.87
C ILE A 105 2.80 3.62 0.58
N SER A 106 2.53 2.63 -0.26
CA SER A 106 3.04 2.58 -1.62
C SER A 106 1.88 2.37 -2.61
N VAL A 107 2.08 2.77 -3.85
CA VAL A 107 1.15 2.41 -4.94
C VAL A 107 1.18 0.89 -5.10
N ARG A 108 0.03 0.22 -5.06
CA ARG A 108 -0.03 -1.25 -5.00
C ARG A 108 0.54 -1.92 -6.25
N ILE A 109 0.39 -1.31 -7.42
CA ILE A 109 0.84 -1.85 -8.71
C ILE A 109 2.33 -1.57 -8.92
N SER A 110 2.76 -0.30 -8.87
CA SER A 110 4.14 0.09 -9.15
C SER A 110 5.09 -0.08 -7.96
N GLY A 111 4.56 -0.14 -6.74
CA GLY A 111 5.34 -0.15 -5.50
C GLY A 111 6.10 1.12 -5.19
N THR A 112 5.84 2.20 -5.93
CA THR A 112 6.42 3.51 -5.66
C THR A 112 5.92 4.04 -4.31
N ASP A 113 6.82 4.59 -3.50
CA ASP A 113 6.46 5.25 -2.25
C ASP A 113 5.41 6.35 -2.55
N ALA A 114 4.28 6.26 -1.86
CA ALA A 114 3.16 7.19 -1.99
C ALA A 114 3.06 8.10 -0.75
N GLY A 115 4.06 8.07 0.13
CA GLY A 115 4.15 8.87 1.34
C GLY A 115 3.47 8.20 2.53
N SER A 116 2.74 8.99 3.31
CA SER A 116 2.10 8.51 4.53
C SER A 116 0.73 9.13 4.72
N VAL A 117 -0.14 8.38 5.39
CA VAL A 117 -1.48 8.84 5.79
C VAL A 117 -1.64 8.84 7.29
N LEU A 118 -2.35 9.84 7.79
CA LEU A 118 -2.69 9.95 9.20
C LEU A 118 -4.06 9.32 9.49
N VAL A 119 -4.04 8.18 10.18
CA VAL A 119 -5.25 7.47 10.61
C VAL A 119 -5.63 7.91 12.02
N LYS A 120 -6.87 8.40 12.17
CA LYS A 120 -7.40 8.94 13.44
C LYS A 120 -8.78 8.38 13.77
N GLY A 121 -9.27 8.71 14.98
CA GLY A 121 -10.65 8.48 15.40
C GLY A 121 -11.05 7.00 15.39
N GLY A 122 -12.30 6.70 15.02
CA GLY A 122 -12.82 5.33 15.03
C GLY A 122 -12.07 4.37 14.08
N THR A 123 -11.53 4.87 12.97
CA THR A 123 -10.69 4.08 12.06
C THR A 123 -9.39 3.66 12.75
N ALA A 124 -8.75 4.58 13.48
CA ALA A 124 -7.54 4.27 14.24
C ALA A 124 -7.81 3.29 15.38
N VAL A 125 -8.94 3.41 16.08
CA VAL A 125 -9.35 2.44 17.12
C VAL A 125 -9.50 1.04 16.53
N ARG A 126 -10.10 0.89 15.35
CA ARG A 126 -10.21 -0.41 14.68
C ARG A 126 -8.87 -0.93 14.19
N LEU A 127 -8.02 -0.06 13.65
CA LEU A 127 -6.65 -0.41 13.24
C LEU A 127 -5.80 -0.88 14.42
N ALA A 128 -5.89 -0.20 15.57
CA ALA A 128 -5.17 -0.57 16.79
C ALA A 128 -5.45 -2.02 17.23
N ARG A 129 -6.69 -2.49 17.05
CA ARG A 129 -7.08 -3.89 17.34
C ARG A 129 -6.37 -4.89 16.45
N ILE A 130 -6.12 -4.53 15.19
CA ILE A 130 -5.37 -5.37 14.24
C ILE A 130 -3.87 -5.34 14.55
N LEU A 131 -3.33 -4.18 14.92
CA LEU A 131 -1.91 -4.02 15.25
C LEU A 131 -1.55 -4.56 16.65
N GLY A 132 -2.53 -4.99 17.44
CA GLY A 132 -2.30 -5.51 18.79
C GLY A 132 -1.87 -4.44 19.80
N ASP A 133 -2.30 -3.18 19.62
CA ASP A 133 -1.99 -2.10 20.56
C ASP A 133 -2.62 -2.38 21.93
N GLY A 134 -1.77 -2.71 22.90
CA GLY A 134 -2.16 -3.12 24.25
C GLY A 134 -2.98 -2.06 25.00
N GLU A 135 -2.75 -0.76 24.74
CA GLU A 135 -3.51 0.30 25.41
C GLU A 135 -4.96 0.34 24.94
N GLN A 136 -5.21 0.09 23.65
CA GLN A 136 -6.56 0.03 23.11
C GLN A 136 -7.30 -1.25 23.50
N LEU A 137 -6.58 -2.36 23.65
CA LEU A 137 -7.13 -3.59 24.22
C LEU A 137 -7.53 -3.39 25.69
N HIS A 138 -6.79 -2.58 26.45
CA HIS A 138 -7.14 -2.23 27.83
C HIS A 138 -8.33 -1.27 27.90
N TYR A 139 -8.41 -0.29 27.00
CA TYR A 139 -9.54 0.64 26.92
C TYR A 139 -10.89 -0.08 26.71
N ARG A 140 -10.92 -1.22 26.00
CA ARG A 140 -12.15 -2.05 25.84
C ARG A 140 -12.79 -2.43 27.18
N TRP A 141 -11.98 -2.66 28.20
CA TRP A 141 -12.45 -3.06 29.53
C TRP A 141 -12.80 -1.87 30.43
N THR A 142 -12.62 -0.66 29.91
CA THR A 142 -12.94 0.58 30.59
C THR A 142 -14.15 1.20 29.87
N PRO A 143 -15.22 1.59 30.58
CA PRO A 143 -16.30 2.34 29.98
C PRO A 143 -15.74 3.57 29.25
N ASP A 144 -16.21 3.79 28.02
CA ASP A 144 -15.79 4.95 27.24
C ASP A 144 -16.19 6.22 28.01
N LYS A 145 -15.21 6.99 28.48
CA LYS A 145 -15.48 8.21 29.27
C LYS A 145 -16.24 9.26 28.47
N TRP A 146 -16.32 9.09 27.15
CA TRP A 146 -17.01 9.96 26.22
C TRP A 146 -18.23 9.30 25.56
N SER A 147 -18.61 8.07 25.93
CA SER A 147 -19.89 7.52 25.49
C SER A 147 -20.99 8.37 26.08
N ARG A 148 -21.62 9.21 25.26
CA ARG A 148 -22.75 10.07 25.63
C ARG A 148 -24.04 9.26 25.77
N LEU A 149 -23.98 8.11 26.42
CA LEU A 149 -25.15 7.35 26.83
C LEU A 149 -25.26 7.51 28.34
N ARG A 150 -26.12 8.44 28.77
CA ARG A 150 -26.81 8.28 30.05
C ARG A 150 -27.91 7.25 29.82
N ASP A 151 -28.01 6.30 30.74
CA ASP A 151 -29.10 5.33 30.84
C ASP A 151 -30.48 5.99 30.73
#